data_AF-A0A6N3F8M2-F1
#
_entry.id   AF-A0A6N3F8M2-F1
#
_cell.length_a   1.000
_cell.length_b   1.000
_cell.length_c   1.000
_cell.angle_alpha   90.00
_cell.angle_beta   90.00
_cell.angle_gamma   90.00
#
_symmetry.space_group_name_H-M   'P 1'
#
loop_
_entity.id
_entity.type
_entity.pdbx_description
1 polymer ?
#
loop_
_entity_poly.entity_id
_entity_poly.type
_entity_poly.pdbx_seq_one_letter_code
_entity_poly.pdbx_strand_id
1 'polypeptide(L)'
;MLLFIYSINILAESDAQTKEFMNNHSEILKSIKECTECINKKGDIRIDFLEEVIHYNEIQICMSENFIKCGDDKNVRNMAKALIKNAMECTTELSEILNSINQKPLINKELEEEYINEYAESYEKMIKNLECKRDDDIGKIFLKSSIKQHESLIELTEIFIKYSDDEKIIETAKGIREKNYKEIKKIKSVLRKV
;
A
#
# COMPACT_ATOMS: atom_id res chain seq x y z
N MET A 1 -43.15 14.85 -9.70
CA MET A 1 -42.95 13.38 -9.85
C MET A 1 -41.62 13.03 -10.51
N LEU A 2 -41.19 13.72 -11.58
CA LEU A 2 -39.90 13.50 -12.26
C LEU A 2 -38.65 13.71 -11.36
N LEU A 3 -38.62 14.74 -10.52
CA LEU A 3 -37.51 14.99 -9.58
C LEU A 3 -37.30 13.86 -8.58
N PHE A 4 -38.39 13.22 -8.12
CA PHE A 4 -38.33 12.16 -7.12
C PHE A 4 -37.74 10.86 -7.69
N ILE A 5 -38.09 10.53 -8.94
CA ILE A 5 -37.56 9.34 -9.64
C ILE A 5 -36.08 9.51 -9.96
N TYR A 6 -35.66 10.73 -10.34
CA TYR A 6 -34.24 11.04 -10.60
C TYR A 6 -33.38 10.90 -9.34
N SER A 7 -33.85 11.38 -8.19
CA SER A 7 -33.16 11.21 -6.90
C SER A 7 -33.06 9.75 -6.45
N ILE A 8 -34.10 8.94 -6.67
CA ILE A 8 -34.07 7.50 -6.34
C ILE A 8 -33.04 6.76 -7.19
N ASN A 9 -32.95 7.08 -8.49
CA ASN A 9 -31.98 6.45 -9.38
C ASN A 9 -30.53 6.80 -9.01
N ILE A 10 -30.25 8.07 -8.66
CA ILE A 10 -28.92 8.50 -8.19
C ILE A 10 -28.53 7.79 -6.89
N LEU A 11 -29.48 7.66 -5.95
CA LEU A 11 -29.22 6.97 -4.68
C LEU A 11 -28.96 5.47 -4.87
N ALA A 12 -29.69 4.82 -5.79
CA ALA A 12 -29.48 3.40 -6.10
C ALA A 12 -28.14 3.15 -6.82
N GLU A 13 -27.71 4.06 -7.69
CA GLU A 13 -26.41 3.99 -8.38
C GLU A 13 -25.24 4.19 -7.41
N SER A 14 -25.34 5.16 -6.51
CA SER A 14 -24.34 5.42 -5.46
C SER A 14 -24.22 4.26 -4.45
N ASP A 15 -25.33 3.61 -4.09
CA ASP A 15 -25.32 2.42 -3.24
C ASP A 15 -24.63 1.23 -3.93
N ALA A 16 -24.89 1.02 -5.24
CA ALA A 16 -24.25 -0.03 -6.01
C ALA A 16 -22.73 0.16 -6.15
N GLN A 17 -22.27 1.38 -6.47
CA GLN A 17 -20.85 1.72 -6.52
C GLN A 17 -20.15 1.50 -5.17
N THR A 18 -20.77 1.94 -4.08
CA THR A 18 -20.25 1.75 -2.72
C THR A 18 -20.13 0.28 -2.38
N LYS A 19 -21.16 -0.51 -2.70
CA LYS A 19 -21.14 -1.97 -2.49
C LYS A 19 -20.03 -2.65 -3.30
N GLU A 20 -19.85 -2.26 -4.56
CA GLU A 20 -18.79 -2.80 -5.40
C GLU A 20 -17.40 -2.45 -4.85
N PHE A 21 -17.19 -1.18 -4.47
CA PHE A 21 -15.93 -0.74 -3.85
C PHE A 21 -15.58 -1.56 -2.60
N MET A 22 -16.55 -1.75 -1.70
CA MET A 22 -16.36 -2.48 -0.44
C MET A 22 -16.10 -3.97 -0.69
N ASN A 23 -16.77 -4.58 -1.67
CA ASN A 23 -16.53 -5.97 -2.05
C ASN A 23 -15.10 -6.13 -2.60
N ASN A 24 -14.70 -5.31 -3.57
CA ASN A 24 -13.35 -5.35 -4.12
C ASN A 24 -12.28 -5.09 -3.04
N HIS A 25 -12.52 -4.13 -2.13
CA HIS A 25 -11.62 -3.85 -1.01
C HIS A 25 -11.47 -5.06 -0.09
N SER A 26 -12.57 -5.76 0.19
CA SER A 26 -12.56 -6.98 1.02
C SER A 26 -11.80 -8.12 0.35
N GLU A 27 -11.95 -8.29 -0.97
CA GLU A 27 -11.17 -9.29 -1.74
C GLU A 27 -9.68 -8.96 -1.77
N ILE A 28 -9.31 -7.68 -1.91
CA ILE A 28 -7.90 -7.24 -1.79
C ILE A 28 -7.35 -7.57 -0.40
N LEU A 29 -8.09 -7.26 0.68
CA LEU A 29 -7.64 -7.61 2.04
C LEU A 29 -7.52 -9.12 2.25
N LYS A 30 -8.41 -9.90 1.66
CA LYS A 30 -8.36 -11.35 1.70
C LYS A 30 -7.10 -11.86 0.99
N SER A 31 -6.78 -11.37 -0.20
CA SER A 31 -5.57 -11.77 -0.92
C SER A 31 -4.29 -11.42 -0.17
N ILE A 32 -4.25 -10.27 0.50
CA ILE A 32 -3.12 -9.85 1.35
C ILE A 32 -2.97 -10.79 2.57
N LYS A 33 -4.08 -11.17 3.21
CA LYS A 33 -4.11 -12.11 4.36
C LYS A 33 -3.70 -13.52 3.97
N GLU A 34 -4.06 -13.97 2.76
CA GLU A 34 -3.79 -15.31 2.25
C GLU A 34 -2.42 -15.42 1.56
N CYS A 35 -1.69 -14.31 1.41
CA CYS A 35 -0.37 -14.31 0.77
C CYS A 35 0.69 -14.96 1.66
N THR A 36 0.98 -16.24 1.39
CA THR A 36 2.03 -17.00 2.08
C THR A 36 3.45 -16.62 1.64
N GLU A 37 3.59 -15.96 0.48
CA GLU A 37 4.89 -15.56 -0.08
C GLU A 37 5.34 -14.17 0.39
N CYS A 38 4.46 -13.41 1.05
CA CYS A 38 4.69 -12.02 1.46
C CYS A 38 5.48 -11.87 2.77
N ILE A 39 5.74 -13.00 3.45
CA ILE A 39 6.60 -13.12 4.63
C ILE A 39 7.49 -14.35 4.39
N ASN A 40 8.30 -14.29 3.34
CA ASN A 40 9.21 -15.38 2.99
C ASN A 40 10.61 -15.10 3.53
N LYS A 41 11.35 -16.18 3.82
CA LYS A 41 12.72 -16.12 4.30
C LYS A 41 13.68 -16.56 3.19
N LYS A 42 14.29 -15.61 2.47
CA LYS A 42 15.28 -15.91 1.40
C LYS A 42 16.69 -16.16 1.93
N GLY A 43 16.92 -15.94 3.22
CA GLY A 43 18.20 -15.97 3.89
C GLY A 43 18.88 -14.60 3.95
N ASP A 44 18.35 -13.56 3.31
CA ASP A 44 19.01 -12.25 3.14
C ASP A 44 17.98 -11.13 3.25
N ILE A 45 18.03 -10.42 4.37
CA ILE A 45 17.08 -9.36 4.72
C ILE A 45 16.99 -8.25 3.67
N ARG A 46 18.01 -8.08 2.82
CA ARG A 46 17.99 -7.07 1.74
C ARG A 46 17.11 -7.53 0.59
N ILE A 47 17.13 -8.83 0.29
CA ILE A 47 16.23 -9.44 -0.70
C ILE A 47 14.81 -9.39 -0.15
N ASP A 48 14.61 -9.85 1.09
CA ASP A 48 13.30 -9.86 1.75
C ASP A 48 12.69 -8.45 1.77
N PHE A 49 13.42 -7.45 2.27
CA PHE A 49 12.96 -6.06 2.31
C PHE A 49 12.54 -5.51 0.93
N LEU A 50 13.31 -5.77 -0.13
CA LEU A 50 12.98 -5.27 -1.45
C LEU A 50 11.73 -5.96 -2.02
N GLU A 51 11.59 -7.27 -1.83
CA GLU A 51 10.38 -8.01 -2.23
C GLU A 51 9.15 -7.52 -1.43
N GLU A 52 9.31 -7.25 -0.13
CA GLU A 52 8.25 -6.74 0.73
C GLU A 52 7.80 -5.33 0.31
N VAL A 53 8.72 -4.42 0.00
CA VAL A 53 8.34 -3.09 -0.51
C VAL A 53 7.64 -3.18 -1.87
N ILE A 54 8.07 -4.09 -2.75
CA ILE A 54 7.40 -4.34 -4.04
C ILE A 54 5.97 -4.82 -3.80
N HIS A 55 5.75 -5.73 -2.86
CA HIS A 55 4.41 -6.18 -2.47
C HIS A 55 3.55 -5.04 -1.92
N TYR A 56 4.10 -4.16 -1.07
CA TYR A 56 3.40 -2.96 -0.61
C TYR A 56 2.97 -2.04 -1.77
N ASN A 57 3.81 -1.91 -2.81
CA ASN A 57 3.47 -1.14 -4.01
C ASN A 57 2.31 -1.79 -4.79
N GLU A 58 2.28 -3.12 -4.90
CA GLU A 58 1.18 -3.86 -5.54
C GLU A 58 -0.16 -3.64 -4.80
N ILE A 59 -0.14 -3.68 -3.46
CA ILE A 59 -1.32 -3.33 -2.65
C ILE A 59 -1.82 -1.93 -2.97
N GLN A 60 -0.92 -0.94 -3.04
CA GLN A 60 -1.28 0.44 -3.34
C GLN A 60 -1.88 0.58 -4.76
N ILE A 61 -1.36 -0.16 -5.74
CA ILE A 61 -1.90 -0.20 -7.10
C ILE A 61 -3.33 -0.75 -7.08
N CYS A 62 -3.54 -1.93 -6.51
CA CYS A 62 -4.87 -2.57 -6.42
C CYS A 62 -5.91 -1.67 -5.74
N MET A 63 -5.55 -1.02 -4.62
CA MET A 63 -6.45 -0.11 -3.92
C MET A 63 -6.77 1.14 -4.76
N SER A 64 -5.79 1.67 -5.49
CA SER A 64 -5.96 2.84 -6.35
C SER A 64 -6.82 2.52 -7.57
N GLU A 65 -6.66 1.33 -8.15
CA GLU A 65 -7.49 0.84 -9.25
C GLU A 65 -8.94 0.62 -8.80
N ASN A 66 -9.15 0.06 -7.60
CA ASN A 66 -10.49 -0.06 -7.03
C ASN A 66 -11.17 1.32 -6.88
N PHE A 67 -10.44 2.33 -6.39
CA PHE A 67 -10.96 3.70 -6.34
C PHE A 67 -11.26 4.25 -7.75
N ILE A 68 -10.36 4.07 -8.72
CA ILE A 68 -10.59 4.56 -10.10
C ILE A 68 -11.82 3.90 -10.71
N LYS A 69 -12.11 2.65 -10.38
CA LYS A 69 -13.28 1.92 -10.87
C LYS A 69 -14.59 2.41 -10.26
N CYS A 70 -14.61 2.65 -8.94
CA CYS A 70 -15.87 2.83 -8.20
C CYS A 70 -16.09 4.25 -7.65
N GLY A 71 -15.05 5.07 -7.53
CA GLY A 71 -15.13 6.42 -6.98
C GLY A 71 -15.25 7.48 -8.08
N ASP A 72 -15.88 8.61 -7.75
CA ASP A 72 -16.22 9.66 -8.72
C ASP A 72 -15.43 10.97 -8.57
N ASP A 73 -14.85 11.24 -7.39
CA ASP A 73 -14.12 12.50 -7.15
C ASP A 73 -12.86 12.62 -8.03
N LYS A 74 -12.82 13.70 -8.82
CA LYS A 74 -11.73 13.98 -9.77
C LYS A 74 -10.38 14.21 -9.10
N ASN A 75 -10.34 14.89 -7.95
CA ASN A 75 -9.11 15.14 -7.22
C ASN A 75 -8.56 13.86 -6.61
N VAL A 76 -9.44 13.03 -6.04
CA VAL A 76 -9.07 11.71 -5.52
C VAL A 76 -8.61 10.79 -6.65
N ARG A 77 -9.26 10.82 -7.83
CA ARG A 77 -8.85 10.04 -9.00
C ARG A 77 -7.46 10.43 -9.50
N ASN A 78 -7.15 11.72 -9.52
CA ASN A 78 -5.81 12.20 -9.86
C ASN A 78 -4.77 11.77 -8.82
N MET A 79 -5.13 11.77 -7.54
CA MET A 79 -4.26 11.23 -6.48
C MET A 79 -4.02 9.72 -6.68
N ALA A 80 -5.06 8.93 -6.93
CA ALA A 80 -4.94 7.49 -7.18
C ALA A 80 -4.03 7.18 -8.37
N LYS A 81 -4.17 7.90 -9.49
CA LYS A 81 -3.28 7.77 -10.65
C LYS A 81 -1.82 8.11 -10.33
N ALA A 82 -1.59 9.14 -9.51
CA ALA A 82 -0.26 9.51 -9.08
C ALA A 82 0.37 8.42 -8.18
N LEU A 83 -0.42 7.83 -7.28
CA LEU A 83 0.04 6.72 -6.43
C LEU A 83 0.40 5.48 -7.25
N ILE A 84 -0.41 5.10 -8.23
CA ILE A 84 -0.07 4.02 -9.17
C ILE A 84 1.26 4.29 -9.87
N LYS A 85 1.42 5.48 -10.44
CA LYS A 85 2.64 5.86 -11.15
C LYS A 85 3.87 5.75 -10.25
N ASN A 86 3.80 6.30 -9.04
CA ASN A 86 4.94 6.29 -8.11
C ASN A 86 5.25 4.87 -7.61
N ALA A 87 4.23 4.05 -7.35
CA ALA A 87 4.39 2.65 -6.98
C ALA A 87 5.07 1.84 -8.10
N MET A 88 4.64 2.01 -9.36
CA MET A 88 5.28 1.36 -10.52
C MET A 88 6.73 1.80 -10.74
N GLU A 89 7.00 3.11 -10.60
CA GLU A 89 8.37 3.65 -10.71
C GLU A 89 9.26 3.08 -9.61
N CYS A 90 8.78 3.04 -8.36
CA CYS A 90 9.50 2.43 -7.25
C CYS A 90 9.74 0.94 -7.49
N THR A 91 8.73 0.16 -7.88
CA THR A 91 8.90 -1.27 -8.18
C THR A 91 9.94 -1.52 -9.27
N THR A 92 10.01 -0.64 -10.28
CA THR A 92 11.02 -0.72 -11.33
C THR A 92 12.42 -0.50 -10.75
N GLU A 93 12.61 0.59 -9.99
CA GLU A 93 13.88 0.90 -9.30
C GLU A 93 14.34 -0.27 -8.40
N LEU A 94 13.43 -0.83 -7.59
CA LEU A 94 13.77 -1.91 -6.67
C LEU A 94 14.06 -3.23 -7.38
N SER A 95 13.37 -3.53 -8.48
CA SER A 95 13.64 -4.74 -9.27
C SER A 95 15.06 -4.75 -9.86
N GLU A 96 15.56 -3.59 -10.28
CA GLU A 96 16.95 -3.45 -10.77
C GLU A 96 17.97 -3.72 -9.65
N ILE A 97 17.71 -3.21 -8.45
CA ILE A 97 18.55 -3.45 -7.26
C ILE A 97 18.48 -4.94 -6.88
N LEU A 98 17.28 -5.51 -6.80
CA LEU A 98 17.03 -6.89 -6.43
C LEU A 98 17.74 -7.87 -7.38
N ASN A 99 17.71 -7.62 -8.69
CA ASN A 99 18.44 -8.39 -9.69
C ASN A 99 19.96 -8.40 -9.44
N SER A 100 20.50 -7.31 -8.91
CA SER A 100 21.93 -7.21 -8.57
C SER A 100 22.27 -7.97 -7.29
N ILE A 101 21.42 -7.87 -6.26
CA ILE A 101 21.61 -8.56 -4.97
C ILE A 101 21.44 -10.08 -5.11
N ASN A 102 20.45 -10.53 -5.90
CA ASN A 102 20.19 -11.95 -6.13
C ASN A 102 21.38 -12.72 -6.73
N GLN A 103 22.32 -12.02 -7.40
CA GLN A 103 23.54 -12.64 -7.92
C GLN A 103 24.56 -12.96 -6.81
N LYS A 104 24.47 -12.27 -5.66
CA LYS A 104 25.40 -12.36 -4.53
C LYS A 104 24.66 -12.14 -3.20
N PRO A 105 23.78 -13.08 -2.81
CA PRO A 105 23.08 -12.98 -1.53
C PRO A 105 24.07 -13.06 -0.37
N LEU A 106 23.78 -12.32 0.70
CA LEU A 106 24.48 -12.36 1.98
C LEU A 106 23.61 -13.10 2.99
N ILE A 107 23.81 -14.42 3.05
CA ILE A 107 22.95 -15.28 3.85
C ILE A 107 23.25 -15.12 5.34
N ASN A 108 22.27 -14.65 6.11
CA ASN A 108 22.29 -14.59 7.57
C ASN A 108 20.90 -14.91 8.14
N LYS A 109 20.62 -16.20 8.31
CA LYS A 109 19.31 -16.70 8.75
C LYS A 109 18.93 -16.30 10.17
N GLU A 110 19.90 -16.08 11.05
CA GLU A 110 19.64 -15.69 12.45
C GLU A 110 19.16 -14.24 12.51
N LEU A 111 19.87 -13.34 11.81
CA LEU A 111 19.44 -11.94 11.67
C LEU A 111 18.10 -11.82 10.94
N GLU A 112 17.90 -12.62 9.89
CA GLU A 112 16.64 -12.69 9.16
C GLU A 112 15.47 -13.12 10.05
N GLU A 113 15.67 -14.10 10.94
CA GLU A 113 14.63 -14.51 11.88
C GLU A 113 14.19 -13.35 12.77
N GLU A 114 15.12 -12.57 13.30
CA GLU A 114 14.82 -11.39 14.12
C GLU A 114 14.10 -10.31 13.32
N TYR A 115 14.56 -10.02 12.10
CA TYR A 115 13.95 -9.07 11.17
C TYR A 115 12.50 -9.46 10.84
N ILE A 116 12.28 -10.71 10.43
CA ILE A 116 10.97 -11.21 10.00
C ILE A 116 9.97 -11.21 11.15
N ASN A 117 10.40 -11.44 12.39
CA ASN A 117 9.49 -11.38 13.53
C ASN A 117 8.90 -9.97 13.71
N GLU A 118 9.71 -8.92 13.64
CA GLU A 118 9.21 -7.54 13.74
C GLU A 118 8.42 -7.12 12.49
N TYR A 119 8.85 -7.55 11.30
CA TYR A 119 8.10 -7.31 10.07
C TYR A 119 6.72 -7.97 10.11
N ALA A 120 6.61 -9.23 10.54
CA ALA A 120 5.34 -9.96 10.58
C ALA A 120 4.31 -9.26 11.48
N GLU A 121 4.74 -8.76 12.65
CA GLU A 121 3.88 -7.98 13.54
C GLU A 121 3.40 -6.67 12.89
N SER A 122 4.31 -5.95 12.21
CA SER A 122 3.98 -4.74 11.45
C SER A 122 3.02 -5.01 10.29
N TYR A 123 3.23 -6.11 9.56
CA TYR A 123 2.38 -6.53 8.44
C TYR A 123 0.97 -6.92 8.90
N GLU A 124 0.83 -7.66 10.00
CA GLU A 124 -0.47 -7.93 10.60
C GLU A 124 -1.21 -6.65 11.03
N LYS A 125 -0.48 -5.70 11.61
CA LYS A 125 -1.00 -4.39 12.01
C LYS A 125 -1.45 -3.58 10.79
N MET A 126 -0.69 -3.60 9.69
CA MET A 126 -1.08 -2.99 8.42
C MET A 126 -2.42 -3.58 7.95
N ILE A 127 -2.54 -4.91 7.89
CA ILE A 127 -3.79 -5.58 7.45
C ILE A 127 -4.98 -5.09 8.29
N LYS A 128 -4.86 -5.07 9.62
CA LYS A 128 -5.92 -4.59 10.53
C LYS A 128 -6.25 -3.11 10.29
N ASN A 129 -5.26 -2.27 10.02
CA ASN A 129 -5.45 -0.84 9.75
C ASN A 129 -6.12 -0.56 8.40
N LEU A 130 -6.03 -1.49 7.44
CA LEU A 130 -6.66 -1.37 6.13
C LEU A 130 -8.10 -1.89 6.11
N GLU A 131 -8.57 -2.53 7.19
CA GLU A 131 -9.99 -2.84 7.36
C GLU A 131 -10.81 -1.55 7.42
N CYS A 132 -11.74 -1.39 6.48
CA CYS A 132 -12.61 -0.23 6.45
C CYS A 132 -14.03 -0.59 6.87
N LYS A 133 -14.64 0.29 7.66
CA LYS A 133 -16.09 0.29 7.87
C LYS A 133 -16.73 1.13 6.77
N ARG A 134 -17.98 0.83 6.46
CA ARG A 134 -18.77 1.60 5.49
C ARG A 134 -18.96 3.03 6.01
N ASP A 135 -18.08 3.94 5.56
CA ASP A 135 -18.28 5.39 5.56
C ASP A 135 -18.86 5.75 4.18
N ASP A 136 -19.91 6.57 4.09
CA ASP A 136 -20.62 6.87 2.83
C ASP A 136 -19.84 7.76 1.82
N ASP A 137 -18.51 7.84 1.89
CA ASP A 137 -17.67 8.49 0.88
C ASP A 137 -16.47 7.60 0.53
N ILE A 138 -16.54 6.99 -0.65
CA ILE A 138 -15.50 6.10 -1.19
C ILE A 138 -14.13 6.82 -1.24
N GLY A 139 -14.11 8.11 -1.57
CA GLY A 139 -12.88 8.89 -1.64
C GLY A 139 -12.22 9.06 -0.29
N LYS A 140 -13.00 9.33 0.77
CA LYS A 140 -12.49 9.41 2.14
C LYS A 140 -11.97 8.07 2.62
N ILE A 141 -12.68 6.97 2.33
CA ILE A 141 -12.19 5.63 2.68
C ILE A 141 -10.83 5.39 2.02
N PHE A 142 -10.75 5.58 0.69
CA PHE A 142 -9.51 5.36 -0.07
C PHE A 142 -8.34 6.23 0.42
N LEU A 143 -8.56 7.52 0.68
CA LEU A 143 -7.49 8.42 1.13
C LEU A 143 -7.03 8.06 2.56
N LYS A 144 -7.96 7.70 3.46
CA LYS A 144 -7.62 7.24 4.81
C LYS A 144 -6.83 5.93 4.77
N SER A 145 -7.25 4.95 3.97
CA SER A 145 -6.53 3.68 3.83
C SER A 145 -5.16 3.87 3.19
N SER A 146 -5.04 4.73 2.19
CA SER A 146 -3.74 5.07 1.57
C SER A 146 -2.76 5.68 2.59
N ILE A 147 -3.23 6.58 3.47
CA ILE A 147 -2.37 7.09 4.56
C ILE A 147 -1.88 5.95 5.45
N LYS A 148 -2.75 5.01 5.81
CA LYS A 148 -2.38 3.85 6.66
C LYS A 148 -1.41 2.89 6.00
N GLN A 149 -1.57 2.66 4.70
CA GLN A 149 -0.63 1.86 3.92
C GLN A 149 0.76 2.53 3.90
N HIS A 150 0.84 3.84 3.65
CA HIS A 150 2.13 4.55 3.63
C HIS A 150 2.78 4.64 5.02
N GLU A 151 1.99 4.83 6.08
CA GLU A 151 2.47 4.77 7.48
C GLU A 151 3.10 3.40 7.78
N SER A 152 2.50 2.31 7.28
CA SER A 152 3.02 0.95 7.48
C SER A 152 4.29 0.68 6.64
N LEU A 153 4.38 1.23 5.42
CA LEU A 153 5.60 1.15 4.62
C LEU A 153 6.77 1.93 5.28
N ILE A 154 6.49 3.07 5.92
CA ILE A 154 7.48 3.79 6.71
C ILE A 154 7.98 2.92 7.88
N GLU A 155 7.07 2.27 8.61
CA GLU A 155 7.41 1.35 9.71
C GLU A 155 8.30 0.19 9.20
N LEU A 156 7.98 -0.41 8.05
CA LEU A 156 8.84 -1.41 7.39
C LEU A 156 10.25 -0.87 7.11
N THR A 157 10.39 0.34 6.57
CA THR A 157 11.73 0.92 6.34
C THR A 157 12.50 1.14 7.64
N GLU A 158 11.82 1.45 8.75
CA GLU A 158 12.46 1.65 10.06
C GLU A 158 12.92 0.32 10.66
N ILE A 159 12.14 -0.75 10.50
CA ILE A 159 12.52 -2.12 10.85
C ILE A 159 13.77 -2.51 10.06
N PHE A 160 13.76 -2.38 8.73
CA PHE A 160 14.93 -2.73 7.92
C PHE A 160 16.21 -1.97 8.31
N ILE A 161 16.11 -0.65 8.53
CA ILE A 161 17.25 0.18 8.92
C ILE A 161 17.84 -0.24 10.28
N LYS A 162 17.02 -0.79 11.19
CA LYS A 162 17.49 -1.30 12.48
C LYS A 162 18.35 -2.56 12.34
N TYR A 163 18.03 -3.43 11.37
CA TYR A 163 18.67 -4.74 11.23
C TYR A 163 19.78 -4.79 10.18
N SER A 164 19.77 -3.90 9.19
CA SER A 164 20.76 -3.91 8.11
C SER A 164 22.02 -3.12 8.43
N ASP A 165 23.15 -3.58 7.91
CA ASP A 165 24.44 -2.86 7.85
C ASP A 165 24.82 -2.47 6.40
N ASP A 166 23.99 -2.78 5.41
CA ASP A 166 24.23 -2.45 4.01
C ASP A 166 23.86 -0.97 3.74
N GLU A 167 24.87 -0.10 3.82
CA GLU A 167 24.70 1.36 3.67
C GLU A 167 23.94 1.77 2.41
N LYS A 168 24.09 1.02 1.30
CA LYS A 168 23.41 1.34 0.04
C LYS A 168 21.92 1.05 0.13
N ILE A 169 21.55 -0.11 0.69
CA ILE A 169 20.13 -0.48 0.82
C ILE A 169 19.48 0.34 1.94
N ILE A 170 20.22 0.70 2.99
CA ILE A 170 19.79 1.66 4.00
C ILE A 170 19.44 3.02 3.36
N GLU A 171 20.26 3.51 2.43
CA GLU A 171 19.95 4.77 1.73
C GLU A 171 18.72 4.64 0.84
N THR A 172 18.54 3.51 0.15
CA THR A 172 17.31 3.19 -0.58
C THR A 172 16.09 3.22 0.36
N ALA A 173 16.17 2.58 1.53
CA ALA A 173 15.10 2.56 2.53
C ALA A 173 14.77 3.97 3.04
N LYS A 174 15.77 4.81 3.30
CA LYS A 174 15.56 6.23 3.67
C LYS A 174 14.86 7.01 2.55
N GLY A 175 15.24 6.76 1.29
CA GLY A 175 14.59 7.36 0.13
C GLY A 175 13.11 6.97 0.00
N ILE A 176 12.79 5.69 0.16
CA ILE A 176 11.41 5.18 0.20
C ILE A 176 10.63 5.87 1.33
N ARG A 177 11.22 5.94 2.53
CA ARG A 177 10.63 6.58 3.69
C ARG A 177 10.30 8.06 3.44
N GLU A 178 11.23 8.82 2.87
CA GLU A 178 11.03 10.24 2.56
C GLU A 178 9.94 10.44 1.48
N LYS A 179 9.95 9.62 0.42
CA LYS A 179 8.92 9.63 -0.64
C LYS A 179 7.52 9.41 -0.01
N ASN A 180 7.37 8.42 0.85
CA ASN A 180 6.12 8.11 1.55
C ASN A 180 5.66 9.25 2.49
N TYR A 181 6.57 9.87 3.24
CA TYR A 181 6.22 11.06 4.04
C TYR A 181 5.69 12.22 3.18
N LYS A 182 6.27 12.45 2.00
CA LYS A 182 5.81 13.48 1.06
C LYS A 182 4.44 13.12 0.48
N GLU A 183 4.18 11.86 0.17
CA GLU A 183 2.89 11.40 -0.34
C GLU A 183 1.79 11.50 0.71
N ILE A 184 2.03 11.12 1.96
CA ILE A 184 1.08 11.34 3.06
C ILE A 184 0.66 12.82 3.14
N LYS A 185 1.59 13.75 2.98
CA LYS A 185 1.26 15.20 2.97
C LYS A 185 0.36 15.57 1.79
N LYS A 186 0.60 15.01 0.60
CA LYS A 186 -0.25 15.20 -0.59
C LYS A 186 -1.65 14.60 -0.37
N ILE A 187 -1.73 13.36 0.11
CA ILE A 187 -2.98 12.66 0.40
C ILE A 187 -3.81 13.45 1.43
N LYS A 188 -3.19 13.90 2.53
CA LYS A 188 -3.84 14.75 3.54
C LYS A 188 -4.28 16.11 2.98
N SER A 189 -3.63 16.62 1.94
CA SER A 189 -4.07 17.84 1.27
C SER A 189 -5.29 17.61 0.38
N VAL A 190 -5.44 16.43 -0.21
CA VAL A 190 -6.63 16.05 -0.99
C VAL A 190 -7.79 15.74 -0.05
N LEU A 191 -7.53 15.00 1.03
CA LEU A 191 -8.53 14.61 2.04
C LEU A 191 -9.23 15.82 2.69
N ARG A 192 -8.53 16.94 2.85
CA ARG A 192 -9.13 18.18 3.40
C ARG A 192 -10.10 18.89 2.44
N LYS A 193 -10.15 18.46 1.17
CA LYS A 193 -10.94 19.09 0.11
C LYS A 193 -12.15 18.26 -0.30
N VAL A 194 -12.35 17.09 0.33
CA VAL A 194 -13.44 16.14 0.08
C VAL A 194 -14.25 15.93 1.35
#